data_AF-A0A943HI91-F1
#
_entry.id   AF-A0A943HI91-F1
#
_cell.length_a   1.000
_cell.length_b   1.000
_cell.length_c   1.000
_cell.angle_alpha   90.00
_cell.angle_beta   90.00
_cell.angle_gamma   90.00
#
_symmetry.space_group_name_H-M   'P 1'
#
loop_
_entity.id
_entity.type
_entity.pdbx_description
1 polymer ?
#
loop_
_entity_poly.entity_id
_entity_poly.type
_entity_poly.pdbx_seq_one_letter_code
_entity_poly.pdbx_strand_id
1 'polypeptide(L)'
;MTKVRLGNLYLAAAVAGVILCAVLMRAFYMPYSGFWRTVLYNILIFSWAVSVWWRILHAQTRRCLLGAAALMLFWLDIRLIRYDFAQTPEMLRRLWYAYYIPMLLIPTLALYTLFFLDRGQSAPLYKYRYMIFVFPVVLFSLVLTNDCHQLAFAFPPGQEVLGSPDYTYRFVYYLCLLWIFSCAVFTVVYLVRRCRIPHTKRILWLPLVPIFLPRSMLYCTSIF
;
A
#
# COMPACT_ATOMS: atom_id res chain seq x y z
N MET A 1 -16.75 -33.44 -1.50
CA MET A 1 -16.55 -32.82 -0.17
C MET A 1 -15.69 -33.82 0.61
N THR A 2 -14.48 -33.62 1.14
CA THR A 2 -13.83 -32.47 1.81
C THR A 2 -12.30 -32.71 1.95
N LYS A 3 -11.55 -33.00 0.88
CA LYS A 3 -10.07 -32.87 0.90
C LYS A 3 -9.64 -31.42 0.65
N VAL A 4 -10.32 -30.46 1.27
CA VAL A 4 -9.80 -29.09 1.40
C VAL A 4 -8.73 -29.14 2.49
N ARG A 5 -7.59 -29.70 2.04
CA ARG A 5 -6.22 -29.75 2.56
C ARG A 5 -6.03 -29.29 4.01
N LEU A 6 -5.81 -30.27 4.89
CA LEU A 6 -5.25 -30.09 6.24
C LEU A 6 -4.09 -29.07 6.27
N GLY A 7 -3.22 -29.08 5.25
CA GLY A 7 -2.12 -28.12 5.10
C GLY A 7 -2.55 -26.65 4.92
N ASN A 8 -3.71 -26.37 4.32
CA ASN A 8 -4.25 -25.02 4.26
C ASN A 8 -4.74 -24.54 5.64
N LEU A 9 -5.21 -25.47 6.48
CA LEU A 9 -5.65 -25.19 7.85
C LEU A 9 -4.45 -24.86 8.74
N TYR A 10 -3.36 -25.63 8.65
CA TYR A 10 -2.10 -25.33 9.35
C TYR A 10 -1.49 -24.00 8.90
N LEU A 11 -1.52 -23.70 7.61
CA LEU A 11 -1.06 -22.40 7.10
C LEU A 11 -1.92 -21.25 7.66
N ALA A 12 -3.25 -21.40 7.68
CA ALA A 12 -4.15 -20.40 8.24
C ALA A 12 -3.92 -20.21 9.75
N ALA A 13 -3.71 -21.29 10.49
CA ALA A 13 -3.37 -21.25 11.92
C ALA A 13 -2.00 -20.57 12.16
N ALA A 14 -1.00 -20.85 11.32
CA ALA A 14 0.31 -20.20 11.40
C ALA A 14 0.22 -18.69 11.14
N VAL A 15 -0.51 -18.28 10.10
CA VAL A 15 -0.75 -16.85 9.80
C VAL A 15 -1.50 -16.18 10.94
N ALA A 16 -2.55 -16.81 11.46
CA ALA A 16 -3.30 -16.30 12.61
C ALA A 16 -2.41 -16.18 13.86
N GLY A 17 -1.53 -17.15 14.10
CA GLY A 17 -0.55 -17.13 15.19
C GLY A 17 0.47 -16.00 15.06
N VAL A 18 0.99 -15.73 13.85
CA VAL A 18 1.89 -14.59 13.59
C VAL A 18 1.18 -13.26 13.82
N ILE A 19 -0.07 -13.12 13.37
CA ILE A 19 -0.87 -11.91 13.59
C ILE A 19 -1.16 -11.74 15.09
N LEU A 20 -1.55 -12.81 15.78
CA LEU A 20 -1.81 -12.80 17.22
C LEU A 20 -0.56 -12.42 18.00
N CYS A 21 0.61 -12.98 17.66
CA CYS A 21 1.89 -12.63 18.26
C CYS A 21 2.22 -11.14 18.06
N ALA A 22 2.04 -10.60 16.86
CA ALA A 22 2.22 -9.18 16.57
C ALA A 22 1.27 -8.28 17.38
N VAL A 23 0.03 -8.74 17.63
CA VAL A 23 -0.97 -8.02 18.45
C VAL A 23 -0.63 -8.10 19.94
N LEU A 24 -0.23 -9.27 20.45
CA LEU A 24 0.15 -9.46 21.84
C LEU A 24 1.41 -8.66 22.19
N MET A 25 2.43 -8.64 21.33
CA MET A 25 3.61 -7.79 21.52
C MET A 25 3.27 -6.29 21.65
N ARG A 26 2.20 -5.84 20.96
CA ARG A 26 1.68 -4.47 21.11
C ARG A 26 0.91 -4.28 22.42
N ALA A 27 0.11 -5.26 22.83
CA ALA A 27 -0.70 -5.19 24.05
C ALA A 27 0.15 -5.17 25.33
N PHE A 28 1.27 -5.90 25.34
CA PHE A 28 2.16 -6.02 26.51
C PHE A 28 3.28 -4.98 26.58
N TYR A 29 3.27 -3.95 25.72
CA TYR A 29 4.28 -2.87 25.68
C TYR A 29 5.74 -3.38 25.79
N MET A 30 6.06 -4.46 25.05
CA MET A 30 7.42 -4.99 25.07
C MET A 30 8.40 -3.98 24.46
N PRO A 31 9.59 -3.77 25.07
CA PRO A 31 10.65 -2.97 24.45
C PRO A 31 10.98 -3.57 23.07
N TYR A 32 11.17 -2.71 22.06
CA TYR A 32 11.36 -3.09 20.64
C TYR A 32 10.17 -3.81 19.97
N SER A 33 8.95 -3.69 20.51
CA SER A 33 7.74 -4.26 19.88
C SER A 33 7.50 -3.77 18.44
N GLY A 34 7.94 -2.56 18.09
CA GLY A 34 7.85 -2.01 16.73
C GLY A 34 8.73 -2.77 15.73
N PHE A 35 9.99 -2.99 16.09
CA PHE A 35 10.96 -3.74 15.30
C PHE A 35 10.48 -5.17 15.00
N TRP A 36 10.15 -5.95 16.04
CA TRP A 36 9.74 -7.34 15.89
C TRP A 36 8.44 -7.50 15.08
N ARG A 37 7.48 -6.59 15.26
CA ARG A 37 6.26 -6.58 14.43
C ARG A 37 6.57 -6.35 12.97
N THR A 38 7.48 -5.44 12.65
CA THR A 38 7.86 -5.14 11.26
C THR A 38 8.56 -6.34 10.62
N VAL A 39 9.45 -7.00 11.34
CA VAL A 39 10.10 -8.25 10.90
C VAL A 39 9.06 -9.34 10.61
N LEU A 40 8.09 -9.55 11.52
CA LEU A 40 7.03 -10.53 11.31
C LEU A 40 6.18 -10.22 10.06
N TYR A 41 5.80 -8.95 9.86
CA TYR A 41 5.05 -8.55 8.67
C TYR A 41 5.86 -8.71 7.38
N ASN A 42 7.16 -8.42 7.39
CA ASN A 42 8.05 -8.63 6.25
C ASN A 42 8.14 -10.12 5.87
N ILE A 43 8.31 -11.02 6.85
CA ILE A 43 8.32 -12.46 6.62
C ILE A 43 6.99 -12.94 6.03
N LEU A 44 5.87 -12.42 6.53
CA LEU A 44 4.54 -12.77 6.04
C LEU A 44 4.32 -12.33 4.58
N ILE A 45 4.68 -11.08 4.25
CA ILE A 45 4.55 -10.54 2.89
C ILE A 45 5.48 -11.28 1.94
N PHE A 46 6.71 -11.58 2.35
CA PHE A 46 7.65 -12.35 1.53
C PHE A 46 7.13 -13.77 1.26
N SER A 47 6.61 -14.44 2.29
CA SER A 47 5.98 -15.76 2.14
C SER A 47 4.77 -15.72 1.20
N TRP A 48 3.97 -14.65 1.29
CA TRP A 48 2.87 -14.42 0.36
C TRP A 48 3.35 -14.17 -1.08
N ALA A 49 4.41 -13.39 -1.28
CA ALA A 49 5.00 -13.13 -2.58
C ALA A 49 5.51 -14.42 -3.24
N VAL A 50 6.20 -15.28 -2.47
CA VAL A 50 6.63 -16.61 -2.93
C VAL A 50 5.42 -17.45 -3.30
N SER A 51 4.39 -17.52 -2.43
CA SER A 51 3.14 -18.25 -2.72
C SER A 51 2.48 -17.80 -4.03
N VAL A 52 2.44 -16.48 -4.28
CA VAL A 52 1.95 -15.88 -5.53
C VAL A 52 2.79 -16.31 -6.73
N TRP A 53 4.12 -16.35 -6.58
CA TRP A 53 5.03 -16.76 -7.64
C TRP A 53 4.73 -18.18 -8.15
N TRP A 54 4.48 -19.11 -7.23
CA TRP A 54 4.19 -20.51 -7.53
C TRP A 54 2.76 -20.74 -8.04
N ARG A 55 1.77 -19.98 -7.54
CA ARG A 55 0.34 -20.22 -7.85
C ARG A 55 -0.16 -19.54 -9.11
N ILE A 56 0.41 -18.40 -9.50
CA ILE A 56 -0.13 -17.59 -10.60
C ILE A 56 0.62 -17.89 -11.90
N LEU A 57 -0.06 -18.60 -12.81
CA LEU A 57 0.46 -18.96 -14.12
C LEU A 57 0.60 -17.73 -15.06
N HIS A 58 -0.29 -16.74 -14.94
CA HIS A 58 -0.22 -15.56 -15.79
C HIS A 58 0.92 -14.61 -15.38
N ALA A 59 1.98 -14.57 -16.20
CA ALA A 59 3.18 -13.79 -15.93
C ALA A 59 2.95 -12.29 -15.65
N GLN A 60 1.99 -11.66 -16.33
CA GLN A 60 1.75 -10.21 -16.17
C GLN A 60 1.09 -9.87 -14.83
N THR A 61 0.00 -10.56 -14.48
CA THR A 61 -0.65 -10.44 -13.16
C THR A 61 0.32 -10.78 -12.03
N ARG A 62 1.15 -11.82 -12.21
CA ARG A 62 2.19 -12.21 -11.25
C ARG A 62 3.19 -11.08 -11.00
N ARG A 63 3.73 -10.46 -12.06
CA ARG A 63 4.67 -9.33 -11.93
C ARG A 63 4.06 -8.16 -11.18
N CYS A 64 2.79 -7.85 -11.43
CA CYS A 64 2.11 -6.75 -10.75
C CYS A 64 1.91 -7.03 -9.25
N LEU A 65 1.51 -8.24 -8.89
CA LEU A 65 1.35 -8.65 -7.49
C LEU A 65 2.69 -8.71 -6.75
N LEU A 66 3.75 -9.19 -7.41
CA LEU A 66 5.10 -9.12 -6.85
C LEU A 66 5.60 -7.68 -6.70
N GLY A 67 5.31 -6.80 -7.66
CA GLY A 67 5.61 -5.37 -7.55
C GLY A 67 4.89 -4.73 -6.36
N ALA A 68 3.62 -5.07 -6.14
CA ALA A 68 2.87 -4.62 -4.98
C ALA A 68 3.47 -5.16 -3.67
N ALA A 69 3.88 -6.43 -3.64
CA ALA A 69 4.58 -7.02 -2.48
C ALA A 69 5.89 -6.28 -2.18
N ALA A 70 6.70 -6.01 -3.21
CA ALA A 70 7.95 -5.28 -3.07
C ALA A 70 7.73 -3.87 -2.52
N LEU A 71 6.71 -3.15 -2.99
CA LEU A 71 6.34 -1.84 -2.46
C LEU A 71 5.84 -1.89 -1.02
N MET A 72 5.11 -2.94 -0.63
CA MET A 72 4.67 -3.14 0.75
C MET A 72 5.85 -3.42 1.70
N LEU A 73 6.82 -4.24 1.28
CA LEU A 73 8.07 -4.46 2.02
C LEU A 73 8.83 -3.14 2.16
N PHE A 74 9.04 -2.44 1.05
CA PHE A 74 9.70 -1.13 1.04
C PHE A 74 9.02 -0.12 1.97
N TRP A 75 7.68 -0.07 1.99
CA TRP A 75 6.95 0.77 2.94
C TRP A 75 7.31 0.42 4.39
N LEU A 76 7.22 -0.86 4.75
CA LEU A 76 7.50 -1.32 6.10
C LEU A 76 8.94 -1.04 6.52
N ASP A 77 9.88 -1.18 5.60
CA ASP A 77 11.29 -0.88 5.86
C ASP A 77 11.52 0.62 6.10
N ILE A 78 10.90 1.52 5.30
CA ILE A 78 10.93 2.97 5.58
C ILE A 78 10.37 3.25 6.97
N ARG A 79 9.25 2.61 7.32
CA ARG A 79 8.62 2.79 8.62
C ARG A 79 9.56 2.35 9.74
N LEU A 80 10.21 1.21 9.60
CA LEU A 80 11.21 0.73 10.55
C LEU A 80 12.33 1.74 10.74
N ILE A 81 12.92 2.21 9.64
CA ILE A 81 14.02 3.17 9.67
C ILE A 81 13.57 4.48 10.34
N ARG A 82 12.37 4.97 10.02
CA ARG A 82 11.85 6.23 10.58
C ARG A 82 11.66 6.17 12.10
N TYR A 83 11.14 5.08 12.63
CA TYR A 83 10.78 5.02 14.05
C TYR A 83 11.91 4.46 14.94
N ASP A 84 12.70 3.52 14.45
CA ASP A 84 13.72 2.86 15.27
C ASP A 84 15.15 3.39 15.02
N PHE A 85 15.44 3.96 13.84
CA PHE A 85 16.79 4.38 13.45
C PHE A 85 16.95 5.88 13.21
N ALA A 86 15.88 6.61 12.90
CA ALA A 86 16.00 8.01 12.54
C ALA A 86 16.14 8.95 13.74
N GLN A 87 17.34 9.51 13.87
CA GLN A 87 17.71 10.41 14.97
C GLN A 87 17.65 11.90 14.57
N THR A 88 17.74 12.21 13.28
CA THR A 88 17.82 13.60 12.81
C THR A 88 16.49 14.08 12.20
N PRO A 89 16.14 15.36 12.42
CA PRO A 89 14.93 15.98 11.87
C PRO A 89 14.85 15.89 10.33
N GLU A 90 15.98 16.09 9.65
CA GLU A 90 16.05 15.99 8.19
C GLU A 90 15.76 14.58 7.69
N MET A 91 16.28 13.56 8.38
CA MET A 91 16.07 12.17 8.00
C MET A 91 14.62 11.75 8.22
N LEU A 92 14.00 12.17 9.33
CA LEU A 92 12.56 11.98 9.57
C LEU A 92 11.70 12.58 8.46
N ARG A 93 12.06 13.78 8.00
CA ARG A 93 11.37 14.47 6.88
C ARG A 93 11.55 13.73 5.56
N ARG A 94 12.77 13.34 5.19
CA ARG A 94 13.02 12.60 3.94
C ARG A 94 12.30 11.25 3.92
N LEU A 95 12.30 10.53 5.05
CA LEU A 95 11.56 9.27 5.21
C LEU A 95 10.04 9.49 5.15
N TRP A 96 9.54 10.63 5.61
CA TRP A 96 8.14 11.01 5.42
C TRP A 96 7.76 11.17 3.95
N TYR A 97 8.58 11.87 3.17
CA TYR A 97 8.35 12.03 1.73
C TYR A 97 8.42 10.69 1.00
N ALA A 98 9.32 9.80 1.42
CA ALA A 98 9.44 8.46 0.84
C ALA A 98 8.18 7.60 0.97
N TYR A 99 7.29 7.86 1.95
CA TYR A 99 6.01 7.15 2.05
C TYR A 99 5.09 7.38 0.85
N TYR A 100 5.23 8.49 0.13
CA TYR A 100 4.41 8.77 -1.05
C TYR A 100 4.73 7.83 -2.22
N ILE A 101 5.93 7.23 -2.26
CA ILE A 101 6.33 6.26 -3.29
C ILE A 101 5.39 5.05 -3.28
N PRO A 102 5.32 4.23 -2.21
CA PRO A 102 4.43 3.08 -2.20
C PRO A 102 2.94 3.48 -2.12
N MET A 103 2.61 4.61 -1.48
CA MET A 103 1.23 5.12 -1.43
C MET A 103 0.64 5.42 -2.82
N LEU A 104 1.44 5.95 -3.74
CA LEU A 104 0.99 6.26 -5.11
C LEU A 104 1.11 5.06 -6.04
N LEU A 105 2.17 4.25 -5.89
CA LEU A 105 2.44 3.13 -6.80
C LEU A 105 1.56 1.91 -6.53
N ILE A 106 1.19 1.59 -5.28
CA ILE A 106 0.34 0.43 -4.98
C ILE A 106 -1.05 0.56 -5.62
N PRO A 107 -1.80 1.68 -5.47
CA PRO A 107 -3.09 1.88 -6.15
C PRO A 107 -2.95 1.91 -7.68
N THR A 108 -1.85 2.48 -8.20
CA THR A 108 -1.58 2.50 -9.64
C THR A 108 -1.35 1.09 -10.17
N LEU A 109 -0.61 0.23 -9.45
CA LEU A 109 -0.45 -1.18 -9.79
C LEU A 109 -1.79 -1.92 -9.75
N ALA A 110 -2.64 -1.66 -8.75
CA ALA A 110 -3.97 -2.24 -8.68
C ALA A 110 -4.81 -1.87 -9.93
N LEU A 111 -4.83 -0.60 -10.31
CA LEU A 111 -5.48 -0.14 -11.54
C LEU A 111 -4.84 -0.78 -12.80
N TYR A 112 -3.51 -0.91 -12.82
CA TYR A 112 -2.78 -1.57 -13.90
C TYR A 112 -3.18 -3.05 -14.06
N THR A 113 -3.47 -3.76 -12.95
CA THR A 113 -3.93 -5.15 -13.04
C THR A 113 -5.23 -5.32 -13.81
N LEU A 114 -6.10 -4.31 -13.81
CA LEU A 114 -7.42 -4.37 -14.44
C LEU A 114 -7.31 -4.50 -15.96
N PHE A 115 -6.28 -3.92 -16.57
CA PHE A 115 -6.02 -4.06 -18.01
C PHE A 115 -5.69 -5.51 -18.40
N PHE A 116 -5.17 -6.34 -17.48
CA PHE A 116 -4.93 -7.76 -17.74
C PHE A 116 -6.20 -8.61 -17.59
N LEU A 117 -7.15 -8.17 -16.78
CA LEU A 117 -8.46 -8.81 -16.67
C LEU A 117 -9.31 -8.58 -17.93
N ASP A 118 -9.13 -7.45 -18.62
CA ASP A 118 -9.92 -7.07 -19.80
C ASP A 118 -9.42 -7.69 -21.12
N ARG A 119 -8.79 -8.88 -21.04
CA ARG A 119 -8.10 -9.64 -22.10
C ARG A 119 -8.87 -9.88 -23.42
N GLY A 120 -10.15 -9.51 -23.49
CA GLY A 120 -11.02 -9.68 -24.66
C GLY A 120 -11.11 -8.46 -25.59
N GLN A 121 -10.55 -7.29 -25.25
CA GLN A 121 -10.61 -6.11 -26.12
C GLN A 121 -9.22 -5.77 -26.68
N SER A 122 -9.05 -5.95 -27.98
CA SER A 122 -7.96 -5.41 -28.81
C SER A 122 -8.08 -3.88 -28.92
N ALA A 123 -8.06 -3.20 -27.77
CA ALA A 123 -8.18 -1.74 -27.69
C ALA A 123 -6.81 -1.06 -27.82
N PRO A 124 -6.72 0.13 -28.45
CA PRO A 124 -5.50 0.94 -28.53
C PRO A 124 -4.94 1.34 -27.14
N LEU A 125 -5.76 1.24 -26.09
CA LEU A 125 -5.42 1.53 -24.70
C LEU A 125 -4.30 0.63 -24.14
N TYR A 126 -4.15 -0.61 -24.61
CA TYR A 126 -3.09 -1.51 -24.15
C TYR A 126 -1.68 -0.99 -24.50
N LYS A 127 -1.54 -0.26 -25.62
CA LYS A 127 -0.24 0.33 -26.04
C LYS A 127 0.24 1.42 -25.09
N TYR A 128 -0.70 2.17 -24.51
CA TYR A 128 -0.44 3.30 -23.61
C TYR A 128 -0.52 2.94 -22.12
N ARG A 129 -0.68 1.64 -21.79
CA ARG A 129 -0.83 1.18 -20.40
C ARG A 129 0.29 1.61 -19.44
N TYR A 130 1.51 1.83 -19.95
CA TYR A 130 2.65 2.27 -19.13
C TYR A 130 2.60 3.77 -18.82
N MET A 131 1.86 4.56 -19.59
CA MET A 131 1.70 6.00 -19.34
C MET A 131 1.03 6.28 -18.00
N ILE A 132 0.24 5.33 -17.47
CA ILE A 132 -0.39 5.47 -16.17
C ILE A 132 0.61 5.58 -15.01
N PHE A 133 1.87 5.12 -15.21
CA PHE A 133 2.93 5.25 -14.21
C PHE A 133 3.65 6.60 -14.29
N VAL A 134 3.56 7.32 -15.42
CA VAL A 134 4.22 8.62 -15.58
C VAL A 134 3.69 9.61 -14.54
N PHE A 135 2.37 9.67 -14.39
CA PHE A 135 1.72 10.59 -13.47
C PHE A 135 2.12 10.38 -11.99
N PRO A 136 2.02 9.18 -11.38
CA PRO A 136 2.45 8.96 -10.00
C PRO A 136 3.96 9.11 -9.83
N VAL A 137 4.78 8.81 -10.85
CA VAL A 137 6.23 9.06 -10.81
C VAL A 137 6.53 10.55 -10.67
N VAL A 138 5.90 11.39 -11.49
CA VAL A 138 6.04 12.84 -11.37
C VAL A 138 5.58 13.33 -10.00
N LEU A 139 4.44 12.84 -9.50
CA LEU A 139 3.91 13.27 -8.21
C LEU A 139 4.83 12.91 -7.04
N PHE A 140 5.30 11.66 -6.90
CA PHE A 140 6.19 11.33 -5.79
C PHE A 140 7.55 12.01 -5.96
N SER A 141 8.05 12.22 -7.18
CA SER A 141 9.28 12.98 -7.41
C SER A 141 9.15 14.42 -6.90
N LEU A 142 8.03 15.09 -7.19
CA LEU A 142 7.75 16.43 -6.65
C LEU A 142 7.65 16.44 -5.12
N VAL A 143 7.12 15.38 -4.51
CA VAL A 143 7.11 15.27 -3.04
C VAL A 143 8.51 15.08 -2.47
N LEU A 144 9.35 14.25 -3.12
CA LEU A 144 10.74 14.04 -2.69
C LEU A 144 11.60 15.31 -2.81
N THR A 145 11.34 16.14 -3.83
CA THR A 145 12.02 17.43 -4.03
C THR A 145 11.35 18.60 -3.33
N ASN A 146 10.43 18.34 -2.39
CA ASN A 146 9.60 19.39 -1.79
C ASN A 146 10.43 20.47 -1.09
N ASP A 147 11.61 20.17 -0.57
CA ASP A 147 12.48 21.18 0.06
C ASP A 147 12.95 22.27 -0.94
N CYS A 148 12.95 21.99 -2.25
CA CYS A 148 13.33 22.97 -3.28
C CYS A 148 12.23 23.99 -3.61
N HIS A 149 10.96 23.59 -3.51
CA HIS A 149 9.84 24.37 -4.07
C HIS A 149 8.63 24.53 -3.13
N GLN A 150 8.55 23.74 -2.06
CA GLN A 150 7.49 23.77 -1.06
C GLN A 150 6.07 23.77 -1.66
N LEU A 151 5.83 22.88 -2.63
CA LEU A 151 4.54 22.79 -3.35
C LEU A 151 3.64 21.66 -2.81
N ALA A 152 4.21 20.70 -2.09
CA ALA A 152 3.47 19.67 -1.37
C ALA A 152 3.25 20.07 0.08
N PHE A 153 4.32 20.54 0.74
CA PHE A 153 4.29 21.00 2.13
C PHE A 153 5.09 22.28 2.26
N ALA A 154 4.51 23.29 2.90
CA ALA A 154 5.27 24.47 3.32
C ALA A 154 5.40 24.52 4.83
N PHE A 155 6.62 24.84 5.26
CA PHE A 155 7.00 24.99 6.65
C PHE A 155 7.15 26.48 6.96
N PRO A 156 6.66 26.95 8.13
CA PRO A 156 6.88 28.32 8.57
C PRO A 156 8.38 28.59 8.78
N PRO A 157 8.86 29.80 8.49
CA PRO A 157 10.26 30.15 8.68
C PRO A 157 10.62 30.16 10.17
N GLY A 158 11.73 29.52 10.54
CA GLY A 158 12.29 29.54 11.91
C GLY A 158 11.92 28.36 12.82
N GLN A 159 11.19 27.36 12.34
CA GLN A 159 10.86 26.17 13.14
C GLN A 159 11.83 25.02 12.87
N GLU A 160 12.66 24.70 13.85
CA GLU A 160 13.45 23.47 13.85
C GLU A 160 12.51 22.27 13.97
N VAL A 161 12.73 21.24 13.14
CA VAL A 161 11.81 20.12 12.90
C VAL A 161 11.85 19.09 14.04
N LEU A 162 11.84 19.53 15.29
CA LEU A 162 11.71 18.67 16.46
C LEU A 162 10.28 18.75 17.00
N GLY A 163 9.52 17.66 16.82
CA GLY A 163 8.15 17.51 17.33
C GLY A 163 7.12 17.43 16.21
N SER A 164 5.94 18.03 16.44
CA SER A 164 4.84 18.17 15.48
C SER A 164 5.00 19.49 14.74
N PRO A 165 5.75 19.57 13.63
CA PRO A 165 5.88 20.83 12.90
C PRO A 165 4.51 21.28 12.45
N ASP A 166 4.20 22.57 12.61
CA ASP A 166 3.06 23.16 11.93
C ASP A 166 3.43 23.24 10.45
N TYR A 167 2.77 22.45 9.61
CA TYR A 167 2.98 22.46 8.16
C TYR A 167 1.65 22.67 7.45
N THR A 168 1.72 23.35 6.31
CA THR A 168 0.55 23.60 5.47
C THR A 168 0.56 22.67 4.26
N TYR A 169 -0.56 21.99 4.05
CA TYR A 169 -0.78 21.18 2.86
C TYR A 169 -0.98 22.09 1.64
N ARG A 170 -0.29 21.76 0.55
CA ARG A 170 -0.33 22.55 -0.68
C ARG A 170 -0.79 21.72 -1.88
N PHE A 171 -0.78 22.34 -3.05
CA PHE A 171 -1.37 21.80 -4.27
C PHE A 171 -0.93 20.37 -4.62
N VAL A 172 0.37 20.05 -4.55
CA VAL A 172 0.89 18.72 -4.91
C VAL A 172 0.37 17.64 -3.95
N TYR A 173 0.15 17.96 -2.68
CA TYR A 173 -0.43 17.02 -1.71
C TYR A 173 -1.87 16.65 -2.11
N TYR A 174 -2.69 17.64 -2.46
CA TYR A 174 -4.06 17.39 -2.91
C TYR A 174 -4.11 16.61 -4.23
N LEU A 175 -3.16 16.83 -5.15
CA LEU A 175 -3.01 16.00 -6.34
C LEU A 175 -2.69 14.54 -6.01
N CYS A 176 -1.81 14.29 -5.03
CA CYS A 176 -1.51 12.93 -4.57
C CYS A 176 -2.77 12.26 -4.00
N LEU A 177 -3.52 12.95 -3.14
CA LEU A 177 -4.77 12.44 -2.59
C LEU A 177 -5.81 12.14 -3.68
N LEU A 178 -6.00 13.08 -4.61
CA LEU A 178 -6.92 12.90 -5.73
C LEU A 178 -6.54 11.67 -6.55
N TRP A 179 -5.27 11.48 -6.88
CA TRP A 179 -4.81 10.32 -7.64
C TRP A 179 -5.08 9.00 -6.91
N ILE A 180 -4.73 8.91 -5.62
CA ILE A 180 -4.96 7.71 -4.80
C ILE A 180 -6.45 7.39 -4.75
N PHE A 181 -7.28 8.40 -4.48
CA PHE A 181 -8.72 8.25 -4.40
C PHE A 181 -9.32 7.82 -5.74
N SER A 182 -8.94 8.46 -6.84
CA SER A 182 -9.36 8.07 -8.19
C SER A 182 -8.97 6.62 -8.50
N CYS A 183 -7.72 6.22 -8.25
CA CYS A 183 -7.28 4.84 -8.48
C CYS A 183 -8.10 3.82 -7.67
N ALA A 184 -8.38 4.13 -6.40
CA ALA A 184 -9.18 3.28 -5.54
C ALA A 184 -10.63 3.14 -6.06
N VAL A 185 -11.29 4.26 -6.37
CA VAL A 185 -12.66 4.29 -6.89
C VAL A 185 -12.75 3.53 -8.22
N PHE A 186 -11.86 3.80 -9.18
CA PHE A 186 -11.84 3.10 -10.46
C PHE A 186 -11.65 1.59 -10.29
N THR A 187 -10.73 1.18 -9.42
CA THR A 187 -10.48 -0.23 -9.14
C THR A 187 -11.70 -0.91 -8.54
N VAL A 188 -12.32 -0.31 -7.53
CA VAL A 188 -13.52 -0.87 -6.88
C VAL A 188 -14.70 -0.94 -7.85
N VAL A 189 -15.00 0.15 -8.57
CA VAL A 189 -16.12 0.21 -9.53
C VAL A 189 -15.94 -0.83 -10.63
N TYR A 190 -14.73 -0.95 -11.18
CA TYR A 190 -14.45 -1.93 -12.23
C TYR A 190 -14.60 -3.37 -11.71
N LEU A 191 -14.02 -3.68 -10.54
CA LEU A 191 -14.16 -4.99 -9.92
C LEU A 191 -15.62 -5.33 -9.62
N VAL A 192 -16.41 -4.40 -9.08
CA VAL A 192 -17.84 -4.63 -8.81
C VAL A 192 -18.62 -4.90 -10.10
N ARG A 193 -18.33 -4.17 -11.19
CA ARG A 193 -19.02 -4.35 -12.47
C ARG A 193 -18.63 -5.66 -13.18
N ARG A 194 -17.37 -6.07 -13.12
CA ARG A 194 -16.86 -7.26 -13.83
C ARG A 194 -16.92 -8.56 -13.02
N CYS A 195 -16.78 -8.50 -11.70
CA CYS A 195 -16.92 -9.66 -10.82
C CYS A 195 -18.39 -9.97 -10.46
N ARG A 196 -19.37 -9.27 -11.06
CA ARG A 196 -20.79 -9.63 -10.98
C ARG A 196 -21.04 -10.88 -11.81
N ILE A 197 -21.04 -12.03 -11.14
CA ILE A 197 -21.29 -13.36 -11.74
C ILE A 197 -22.74 -13.41 -12.29
N PRO A 198 -22.96 -13.72 -13.57
CA PRO A 198 -24.29 -14.07 -14.05
C PRO A 198 -24.69 -15.42 -13.40
N HIS A 199 -25.87 -15.45 -12.77
CA HIS A 199 -26.48 -16.61 -12.09
C HIS A 199 -26.08 -16.99 -10.65
N THR A 200 -25.40 -16.13 -9.87
CA THR A 200 -25.31 -16.35 -8.40
C THR A 200 -25.31 -15.03 -7.64
N LYS A 201 -26.22 -14.89 -6.65
CA LYS A 201 -26.40 -13.67 -5.81
C LYS A 201 -25.22 -13.36 -4.86
N ARG A 202 -24.07 -14.04 -4.99
CA ARG A 202 -22.90 -13.80 -4.13
C ARG A 202 -22.01 -12.74 -4.76
N ILE A 203 -22.25 -11.50 -4.36
CA ILE A 203 -21.26 -10.42 -4.52
C ILE A 203 -20.04 -10.82 -3.67
N LEU A 204 -18.87 -10.92 -4.29
CA LEU A 204 -17.62 -11.14 -3.57
C LEU A 204 -17.30 -9.82 -2.82
N TRP A 205 -17.81 -9.67 -1.60
CA TRP A 205 -17.64 -8.47 -0.76
C TRP A 205 -16.19 -8.22 -0.28
N LEU A 206 -15.25 -9.08 -0.66
CA LEU A 206 -13.81 -8.99 -0.31
C LEU A 206 -13.12 -7.64 -0.64
N PRO A 207 -13.45 -6.91 -1.73
CA PRO A 207 -12.83 -5.61 -2.02
C PRO A 207 -13.41 -4.44 -1.19
N LEU A 208 -14.56 -4.63 -0.51
CA LEU A 208 -15.28 -3.56 0.19
C LEU A 208 -14.99 -3.51 1.70
N VAL A 209 -14.47 -4.59 2.29
CA VAL A 209 -14.13 -4.64 3.73
C VAL A 209 -13.17 -3.52 4.19
N PRO A 210 -12.16 -3.09 3.40
CA PRO A 210 -11.28 -1.99 3.81
C PRO A 210 -11.96 -0.62 3.92
N ILE A 211 -13.13 -0.44 3.29
CA ILE A 211 -13.85 0.85 3.22
C ILE A 211 -14.76 1.06 4.45
N PHE A 212 -15.22 -0.03 5.08
CA PHE A 212 -16.18 0.03 6.19
C PHE A 212 -15.57 -0.05 7.59
N LEU A 213 -14.24 -0.02 7.72
CA LEU A 213 -13.58 0.15 9.01
C LEU A 213 -13.24 1.63 9.22
N PRO A 214 -14.12 2.46 9.83
CA PRO A 214 -13.86 3.87 10.09
C PRO A 214 -12.59 4.11 10.95
N ARG A 215 -12.08 3.05 11.60
CA ARG A 215 -10.85 3.11 12.40
C ARG A 215 -9.58 3.24 11.56
N SER A 216 -9.55 2.81 10.28
CA SER A 216 -8.36 2.91 9.43
C SER A 216 -8.14 4.34 8.90
N MET A 217 -9.21 5.10 8.65
CA MET A 217 -9.10 6.50 8.21
C MET A 217 -8.63 7.43 9.34
N LEU A 218 -9.07 7.19 10.58
CA LEU A 218 -8.55 7.90 11.75
C LEU A 218 -7.06 7.61 12.00
N TYR A 219 -6.60 6.38 11.79
CA TYR A 219 -5.16 6.08 11.84
C TYR A 219 -4.39 6.66 10.66
N CYS A 220 -4.97 6.79 9.46
CA CYS A 220 -4.32 7.55 8.39
C CYS A 220 -4.04 8.99 8.84
N THR A 221 -5.01 9.68 9.43
CA THR A 221 -4.81 11.04 9.98
C THR A 221 -3.87 11.13 11.17
N SER A 222 -3.66 10.05 11.93
CA SER A 222 -2.68 10.00 13.05
C SER A 222 -1.32 9.39 12.67
N ILE A 223 -1.16 8.91 11.43
CA ILE A 223 0.08 8.42 10.84
C ILE A 223 0.64 9.44 9.82
N PHE A 224 -0.15 10.46 9.44
CA PHE A 224 0.32 11.63 8.72
C PHE A 224 1.09 12.60 9.63
#